data_AF-A0A3U9KNG4-F1
#
_entry.id   AF-A0A3U9KNG4-F1
#
_cell.length_a   1.000
_cell.length_b   1.000
_cell.length_c   1.000
_cell.angle_alpha   90.00
_cell.angle_beta   90.00
_cell.angle_gamma   90.00
#
_symmetry.space_group_name_H-M   'P 1'
#
loop_
_entity.id
_entity.type
_entity.pdbx_description
1 polymer ?
#
loop_
_entity_poly.entity_id
_entity_poly.type
_entity_poly.pdbx_seq_one_letter_code
_entity_poly.pdbx_strand_id
1 'polypeptide(L)'
;MFITGDTLDDILIKIYKKLLPKKSNINPTKGKAIELTGILLEIKNPRARLSRTEGKGKVFSALGELLWYMSGTHELNFIRYYIPKYDDFSDDNETVYGGYGPRIFGDYNQFNRVIEILNNKKDSRQAVIQIFDAEDLEERHKDIPCTCTLQFFLRNNKLSLIVNMRSNDAYLGLPHDVFAFTMIQEYAACILGYDIGHYKHFVGSLHLYDEHRNKARDYINEGWQDVIEMPIMPKENVINDFNIVKEFEKKIRTEEYSDINIINVNIDNYWKDLILMLIYFKEKRNNRNSTTTMDIIDRIHNDIYKTYIKKKEEISKSIKTSSYDNKDYIFTIKTLIEYLDDENLRQSGIISYASPIPAFGSLSRAKIATLGLNPSNNEFLDLNGKELDGQQRRFHTLNSLSLNKWSNIDNKSLNLIAESCNDYFKNNPYDRWFKPLDNLISGSGFSYYGDKSNSCHLDLVPFATHKKWSYLSNHEKDILLKRISSSLGIIIKNSEIKLLFLNGKTVIEHLKLISDISLNEKEEISFNLQRKSLNHIKGYEYTGQLRTISGVDIGRNIYVYGINHNIQSSYGISNLVKENIRKRFNLYWSSINHE
;
A
#
# COMPACT_ATOMS: atom_id res chain seq x y z
N MET A 1 26.67 -16.59 -13.99
CA MET A 1 26.22 -16.20 -12.62
C MET A 1 24.70 -16.36 -12.56
N PHE A 2 24.13 -16.76 -11.42
CA PHE A 2 22.67 -16.90 -11.27
C PHE A 2 22.14 -16.00 -10.14
N ILE A 3 21.13 -15.19 -10.43
CA ILE A 3 20.45 -14.31 -9.47
C ILE A 3 18.96 -14.63 -9.54
N THR A 4 18.39 -15.06 -8.43
CA THR A 4 16.95 -15.37 -8.31
C THR A 4 16.31 -14.41 -7.32
N GLY A 5 15.06 -14.03 -7.56
CA GLY A 5 14.24 -13.19 -6.70
C GLY A 5 12.77 -13.52 -6.91
N ASP A 6 11.92 -13.13 -5.96
CA ASP A 6 10.48 -13.30 -6.16
C ASP A 6 9.96 -12.19 -7.07
N THR A 7 10.53 -10.98 -6.96
CA THR A 7 10.11 -9.78 -7.71
C THR A 7 11.21 -9.16 -8.58
N LEU A 8 10.85 -8.18 -9.43
CA LEU A 8 11.80 -7.32 -10.13
C LEU A 8 12.72 -6.58 -9.15
N ASP A 9 12.19 -6.05 -8.05
CA ASP A 9 13.00 -5.28 -7.10
C ASP A 9 14.03 -6.16 -6.39
N ASP A 10 13.69 -7.40 -6.06
CA ASP A 10 14.63 -8.37 -5.46
C ASP A 10 15.85 -8.61 -6.34
N ILE A 11 15.64 -8.79 -7.66
CA ILE A 11 16.74 -9.01 -8.59
C ILE A 11 17.54 -7.72 -8.78
N LEU A 12 16.90 -6.55 -8.87
CA LEU A 12 17.57 -5.27 -9.03
C LEU A 12 18.48 -4.93 -7.84
N ILE A 13 18.00 -5.12 -6.60
CA ILE A 13 18.81 -4.93 -5.39
C ILE A 13 20.06 -5.83 -5.44
N LYS A 14 19.89 -7.11 -5.80
CA LYS A 14 21.00 -8.08 -5.88
C LYS A 14 21.98 -7.72 -7.01
N ILE A 15 21.48 -7.25 -8.15
CA ILE A 15 22.28 -6.78 -9.29
C ILE A 15 23.11 -5.56 -8.88
N TYR A 16 22.48 -4.52 -8.31
CA TYR A 16 23.18 -3.29 -7.93
C TYR A 16 24.21 -3.54 -6.83
N LYS A 17 23.92 -4.38 -5.83
CA LYS A 17 24.90 -4.79 -4.79
C LYS A 17 26.14 -5.46 -5.37
N LYS A 18 26.02 -6.14 -6.52
CA LYS A 18 27.15 -6.79 -7.22
C LYS A 18 27.88 -5.84 -8.17
N LEU A 19 27.17 -4.90 -8.79
CA LEU A 19 27.73 -3.93 -9.72
C LEU A 19 28.47 -2.81 -8.99
N LEU A 20 27.82 -2.12 -8.05
CA LEU A 20 28.31 -0.87 -7.44
C LEU A 20 29.71 -0.91 -6.79
N PRO A 21 30.17 -2.03 -6.19
CA PRO A 21 31.54 -2.11 -5.66
C PRO A 21 32.63 -2.08 -6.73
N LYS A 22 32.28 -2.32 -8.01
CA LYS A 22 33.24 -2.38 -9.12
C LYS A 22 33.61 -0.99 -9.64
N LYS A 23 34.84 -0.87 -10.15
CA LYS A 23 35.28 0.29 -10.94
C LYS A 23 34.84 0.14 -12.39
N SER A 24 34.56 1.26 -13.07
CA SER A 24 34.21 1.28 -14.50
C SER A 24 35.24 0.50 -15.29
N ASN A 25 34.77 -0.46 -16.10
CA ASN A 25 35.63 -1.40 -16.79
C ASN A 25 35.33 -1.50 -18.30
N ILE A 26 34.29 -0.81 -18.78
CA ILE A 26 33.93 -0.73 -20.20
C ILE A 26 33.52 0.70 -20.58
N ASN A 27 33.57 1.03 -21.87
CA ASN A 27 33.15 2.31 -22.43
C ASN A 27 32.28 2.13 -23.70
N PRO A 28 31.05 1.60 -23.56
CA PRO A 28 30.10 1.48 -24.66
C PRO A 28 29.63 2.83 -25.18
N THR A 29 28.89 2.84 -26.30
CA THR A 29 28.46 4.04 -27.04
C THR A 29 27.76 5.10 -26.19
N LYS A 30 27.01 4.68 -25.16
CA LYS A 30 26.24 5.60 -24.29
C LYS A 30 27.04 6.07 -23.06
N GLY A 31 28.32 5.72 -22.93
CA GLY A 31 29.24 6.20 -21.90
C GLY A 31 29.90 5.09 -21.06
N LYS A 32 30.77 5.50 -20.14
CA LYS A 32 31.48 4.57 -19.23
C LYS A 32 30.50 3.80 -18.35
N ALA A 33 30.77 2.51 -18.16
CA ALA A 33 29.92 1.63 -17.38
C ALA A 33 30.72 0.57 -16.62
N ILE A 34 30.03 -0.03 -15.64
CA ILE A 34 30.41 -1.29 -15.02
C ILE A 34 29.57 -2.44 -15.56
N GLU A 35 30.18 -3.60 -15.68
CA GLU A 35 29.56 -4.76 -16.33
C GLU A 35 29.68 -6.05 -15.51
N LEU A 36 28.66 -6.89 -15.66
CA LEU A 36 28.68 -8.32 -15.39
C LEU A 36 28.35 -9.08 -16.68
N THR A 37 29.05 -10.19 -16.92
CA THR A 37 28.85 -10.99 -18.13
C THR A 37 28.22 -12.36 -17.82
N GLY A 38 27.44 -12.89 -18.77
CA GLY A 38 26.86 -14.25 -18.71
C GLY A 38 25.99 -14.48 -17.48
N ILE A 39 25.03 -13.59 -17.25
CA ILE A 39 24.15 -13.62 -16.08
C ILE A 39 22.80 -14.19 -16.46
N LEU A 40 22.32 -15.15 -15.66
CA LEU A 40 20.94 -15.60 -15.67
C LEU A 40 20.21 -15.01 -14.46
N LEU A 41 19.12 -14.30 -14.74
CA LEU A 41 18.18 -13.78 -13.75
C LEU A 41 16.94 -14.69 -13.73
N GLU A 42 16.35 -14.89 -12.57
CA GLU A 42 15.05 -15.56 -12.41
C GLU A 42 14.12 -14.72 -11.52
N ILE A 43 12.91 -14.48 -12.00
CA ILE A 43 11.80 -13.89 -11.26
C ILE A 43 10.74 -14.99 -11.09
N LYS A 44 10.51 -15.40 -9.84
CA LYS A 44 9.54 -16.47 -9.53
C LYS A 44 8.10 -16.02 -9.59
N ASN A 45 7.84 -14.73 -9.37
CA ASN A 45 6.53 -14.12 -9.48
C ASN A 45 6.53 -13.03 -10.57
N PRO A 46 6.34 -13.40 -11.84
CA PRO A 46 6.45 -12.43 -12.93
C PRO A 46 5.33 -11.39 -12.97
N ARG A 47 4.29 -11.47 -12.13
CA ARG A 47 3.29 -10.40 -11.98
C ARG A 47 3.79 -9.26 -11.09
N ALA A 48 4.79 -9.48 -10.24
CA ALA A 48 5.49 -8.43 -9.50
C ALA A 48 6.58 -7.76 -10.39
N ARG A 49 6.14 -7.25 -11.55
CA ARG A 49 6.98 -6.77 -12.67
C ARG A 49 7.25 -5.27 -12.69
N LEU A 50 6.67 -4.52 -11.75
CA LEU A 50 6.87 -3.08 -11.64
C LEU A 50 7.67 -2.76 -10.38
N SER A 51 8.64 -1.86 -10.54
CA SER A 51 9.47 -1.42 -9.42
C SER A 51 8.73 -0.44 -8.51
N ARG A 52 8.95 -0.54 -7.19
CA ARG A 52 8.27 0.25 -6.15
C ARG A 52 9.03 1.48 -5.64
N THR A 53 10.24 1.71 -6.15
CA THR A 53 11.10 2.81 -5.66
C THR A 53 10.65 4.22 -6.06
N GLU A 54 10.99 5.19 -5.20
CA GLU A 54 10.48 6.58 -5.13
C GLU A 54 10.70 7.39 -6.43
N GLY A 55 11.64 6.97 -7.27
CA GLY A 55 11.96 7.58 -8.56
C GLY A 55 11.44 6.88 -9.82
N LYS A 56 10.64 5.80 -9.71
CA LYS A 56 10.32 4.92 -10.85
C LYS A 56 8.82 4.78 -11.15
N GLY A 57 8.14 5.92 -11.36
CA GLY A 57 6.84 5.99 -12.04
C GLY A 57 6.91 5.65 -13.54
N LYS A 58 7.60 4.55 -13.89
CA LYS A 58 7.83 4.09 -15.27
C LYS A 58 6.66 3.29 -15.85
N VAL A 59 5.55 3.19 -15.12
CA VAL A 59 4.44 2.37 -15.58
C VAL A 59 3.89 2.86 -16.92
N PHE A 60 3.85 4.18 -17.16
CA PHE A 60 3.37 4.73 -18.42
C PHE A 60 4.36 4.54 -19.58
N SER A 61 5.66 4.71 -19.34
CA SER A 61 6.68 4.45 -20.35
C SER A 61 6.73 2.97 -20.72
N ALA A 62 6.69 2.08 -19.70
CA ALA A 62 6.68 0.64 -19.90
C ALA A 62 5.38 0.14 -20.55
N LEU A 63 4.22 0.70 -20.17
CA LEU A 63 2.94 0.39 -20.81
C LEU A 63 2.90 0.88 -22.26
N GLY A 64 3.38 2.09 -22.53
CA GLY A 64 3.47 2.63 -23.88
C GLY A 64 4.39 1.80 -24.78
N GLU A 65 5.55 1.39 -24.27
CA GLU A 65 6.49 0.52 -24.98
C GLU A 65 5.93 -0.88 -25.23
N LEU A 66 5.23 -1.47 -24.24
CA LEU A 66 4.50 -2.73 -24.44
C LEU A 66 3.47 -2.60 -25.57
N LEU A 67 2.65 -1.55 -25.55
CA LEU A 67 1.62 -1.34 -26.56
C LEU A 67 2.23 -1.06 -27.94
N TRP A 68 3.38 -0.40 -27.99
CA TRP A 68 4.16 -0.21 -29.22
C TRP A 68 4.59 -1.55 -29.81
N TYR A 69 5.19 -2.44 -29.00
CA TYR A 69 5.55 -3.79 -29.43
C TYR A 69 4.33 -4.57 -29.91
N MET A 70 3.28 -4.65 -29.08
CA MET A 70 2.08 -5.44 -29.36
C MET A 70 1.20 -4.89 -30.49
N SER A 71 1.48 -3.67 -30.96
CA SER A 71 0.88 -3.09 -32.17
C SER A 71 1.61 -3.49 -33.45
N GLY A 72 2.74 -4.21 -33.35
CA GLY A 72 3.50 -4.67 -34.52
C GLY A 72 4.24 -3.55 -35.27
N THR A 73 4.38 -2.37 -34.67
CA THR A 73 4.90 -1.17 -35.33
C THR A 73 6.29 -0.79 -34.82
N HIS A 74 7.04 -0.05 -35.63
CA HIS A 74 8.31 0.60 -35.27
C HIS A 74 8.26 2.14 -35.41
N GLU A 75 7.07 2.71 -35.53
CA GLU A 75 6.88 4.15 -35.73
C GLU A 75 7.39 4.96 -34.54
N LEU A 76 8.30 5.92 -34.80
CA LEU A 76 8.84 6.83 -33.80
C LEU A 76 7.71 7.66 -33.19
N ASN A 77 6.75 8.10 -34.01
CA ASN A 77 5.61 8.91 -33.57
C ASN A 77 4.79 8.26 -32.47
N PHE A 78 4.70 6.93 -32.47
CA PHE A 78 4.04 6.18 -31.42
C PHE A 78 4.85 6.26 -30.13
N ILE A 79 6.10 5.79 -30.17
CA ILE A 79 6.88 5.60 -28.93
C ILE A 79 7.34 6.93 -28.32
N ARG A 80 7.62 7.96 -29.12
CA ARG A 80 8.02 9.30 -28.62
C ARG A 80 6.93 9.99 -27.81
N TYR A 81 5.66 9.61 -28.00
CA TYR A 81 4.56 10.09 -27.17
C TYR A 81 4.74 9.67 -25.70
N TYR A 82 5.22 8.45 -25.47
CA TYR A 82 5.46 7.89 -24.14
C TYR A 82 6.88 8.13 -23.64
N ILE A 83 7.86 8.07 -24.54
CA ILE A 83 9.30 8.12 -24.24
C ILE A 83 10.00 9.03 -25.26
N PRO A 84 10.02 10.36 -25.04
CA PRO A 84 10.63 11.31 -25.99
C PRO A 84 12.10 11.03 -26.31
N LYS A 85 12.82 10.34 -25.41
CA LYS A 85 14.22 9.94 -25.62
C LYS A 85 14.43 9.01 -26.83
N TYR A 86 13.38 8.40 -27.37
CA TYR A 86 13.49 7.61 -28.59
C TYR A 86 13.88 8.43 -29.83
N ASP A 87 13.76 9.75 -29.78
CA ASP A 87 14.29 10.63 -30.84
C ASP A 87 15.82 10.43 -31.02
N ASP A 88 16.56 10.09 -29.96
CA ASP A 88 18.00 9.82 -30.01
C ASP A 88 18.35 8.48 -30.71
N PHE A 89 17.36 7.60 -30.88
CA PHE A 89 17.51 6.23 -31.39
C PHE A 89 16.98 6.04 -32.81
N SER A 90 16.41 7.08 -33.43
CA SER A 90 15.87 7.04 -34.79
C SER A 90 16.88 7.58 -35.80
N ASP A 91 17.14 6.83 -36.87
CA ASP A 91 18.05 7.24 -37.93
C ASP A 91 17.42 8.31 -38.85
N ASP A 92 16.11 8.21 -39.09
CA ASP A 92 15.34 8.99 -40.08
C ASP A 92 14.34 10.00 -39.45
N ASN A 93 14.20 10.01 -38.13
CA ASN A 93 13.18 10.74 -37.36
C ASN A 93 11.72 10.31 -37.65
N GLU A 94 11.52 9.13 -38.24
CA GLU A 94 10.20 8.55 -38.56
C GLU A 94 10.02 7.17 -37.92
N THR A 95 11.06 6.33 -37.94
CA THR A 95 11.04 4.95 -37.46
C THR A 95 12.20 4.66 -36.49
N VAL A 96 12.08 3.57 -35.74
CA VAL A 96 13.13 3.07 -34.85
C VAL A 96 13.54 1.68 -35.33
N TYR A 97 14.71 1.58 -35.96
CA TYR A 97 15.22 0.33 -36.55
C TYR A 97 15.24 -0.85 -35.55
N GLY A 98 15.67 -0.58 -34.31
CA GLY A 98 15.70 -1.55 -33.22
C GLY A 98 14.35 -1.96 -32.63
N GLY A 99 13.23 -1.42 -33.13
CA GLY A 99 11.89 -1.66 -32.61
C GLY A 99 11.46 -3.13 -32.68
N TYR A 100 10.98 -3.68 -31.56
CA TYR A 100 10.62 -5.10 -31.48
C TYR A 100 9.28 -5.44 -32.11
N GLY A 101 8.39 -4.46 -32.30
CA GLY A 101 7.02 -4.68 -32.77
C GLY A 101 6.94 -5.50 -34.07
N PRO A 102 7.55 -5.05 -35.18
CA PRO A 102 7.49 -5.78 -36.45
C PRO A 102 8.11 -7.17 -36.37
N ARG A 103 9.12 -7.35 -35.51
CA ARG A 103 9.81 -8.63 -35.32
C ARG A 103 8.94 -9.64 -34.58
N ILE A 104 8.19 -9.21 -33.57
CA ILE A 104 7.33 -10.10 -32.76
C ILE A 104 5.95 -10.28 -33.39
N PHE A 105 5.30 -9.17 -33.77
CA PHE A 105 3.88 -9.07 -34.13
C PHE A 105 3.62 -8.48 -35.53
N GLY A 106 4.67 -8.25 -36.33
CA GLY A 106 4.52 -7.78 -37.72
C GLY A 106 3.97 -8.88 -38.66
N ASP A 107 4.19 -8.73 -39.96
CA ASP A 107 3.53 -9.55 -40.99
C ASP A 107 3.77 -11.06 -40.82
N TYR A 108 5.00 -11.47 -40.45
CA TYR A 108 5.31 -12.87 -40.19
C TYR A 108 4.72 -13.40 -38.85
N ASN A 109 4.39 -12.49 -37.92
CA ASN A 109 3.76 -12.73 -36.63
C ASN A 109 4.27 -13.98 -35.89
N GLN A 110 5.53 -13.91 -35.43
CA GLN A 110 6.17 -15.00 -34.67
C GLN A 110 5.42 -15.34 -33.38
N PHE A 111 4.72 -14.38 -32.77
CA PHE A 111 3.89 -14.63 -31.59
C PHE A 111 2.77 -15.63 -31.89
N ASN A 112 1.98 -15.43 -32.95
CA ASN A 112 0.94 -16.38 -33.34
C ASN A 112 1.53 -17.76 -33.63
N ARG A 113 2.70 -17.79 -34.29
CA ARG A 113 3.40 -19.05 -34.56
C ARG A 113 3.78 -19.80 -33.27
N VAL A 114 4.23 -19.09 -32.23
CA VAL A 114 4.49 -19.66 -30.90
C VAL A 114 3.21 -20.26 -30.29
N ILE A 115 2.10 -19.55 -30.36
CA ILE A 115 0.80 -20.03 -29.85
C ILE A 115 0.37 -21.31 -30.57
N GLU A 116 0.47 -21.35 -31.90
CA GLU A 116 0.20 -22.54 -32.70
C GLU A 116 1.09 -23.73 -32.30
N ILE A 117 2.39 -23.49 -32.16
CA ILE A 117 3.36 -24.54 -31.78
C ILE A 117 2.99 -25.15 -30.43
N LEU A 118 2.65 -24.32 -29.44
CA LEU A 118 2.34 -24.79 -28.08
C LEU A 118 0.94 -25.44 -27.98
N ASN A 119 -0.02 -24.99 -28.79
CA ASN A 119 -1.32 -25.66 -28.92
C ASN A 119 -1.17 -27.06 -29.54
N ASN A 120 -0.35 -27.19 -30.59
CA ASN A 120 -0.11 -28.46 -31.26
C ASN A 120 0.78 -29.40 -30.45
N LYS A 121 1.80 -28.86 -29.77
CA LYS A 121 2.77 -29.62 -28.98
C LYS A 121 3.16 -28.86 -27.72
N LYS A 122 2.46 -29.15 -26.62
CA LYS A 122 2.62 -28.51 -25.31
C LYS A 122 4.05 -28.56 -24.76
N ASP A 123 4.76 -29.66 -24.98
CA ASP A 123 6.14 -29.83 -24.49
C ASP A 123 7.21 -29.33 -25.46
N SER A 124 6.82 -28.66 -26.54
CA SER A 124 7.72 -28.15 -27.58
C SER A 124 8.85 -27.32 -26.97
N ARG A 125 10.03 -27.46 -27.58
CA ARG A 125 11.23 -26.66 -27.30
C ARG A 125 11.47 -25.63 -28.42
N GLN A 126 10.59 -25.60 -29.43
CA GLN A 126 10.71 -24.79 -30.65
C GLN A 126 9.84 -23.53 -30.62
N ALA A 127 9.13 -23.28 -29.53
CA ALA A 127 8.33 -22.07 -29.34
C ALA A 127 9.24 -20.87 -29.04
N VAL A 128 9.86 -20.33 -30.08
CA VAL A 128 10.88 -19.26 -30.03
C VAL A 128 10.46 -18.12 -30.94
N ILE A 129 10.64 -16.89 -30.46
CA ILE A 129 10.60 -15.66 -31.25
C ILE A 129 12.03 -15.16 -31.37
N GLN A 130 12.51 -14.93 -32.59
CA GLN A 130 13.78 -14.28 -32.87
C GLN A 130 13.56 -12.77 -33.00
N ILE A 131 14.40 -11.97 -32.34
CA ILE A 131 14.38 -10.50 -32.45
C ILE A 131 15.63 -10.03 -33.16
N PHE A 132 16.80 -10.18 -32.55
CA PHE A 132 18.06 -9.85 -33.20
C PHE A 132 18.28 -10.76 -34.42
N ASP A 133 18.68 -10.16 -35.53
CA ASP A 133 19.08 -10.83 -36.76
C ASP A 133 20.54 -10.49 -37.12
N ALA A 134 21.17 -11.34 -37.93
CA ALA A 134 22.52 -11.09 -38.41
C ALA A 134 22.60 -9.83 -39.29
N GLU A 135 21.53 -9.56 -40.05
CA GLU A 135 21.41 -8.37 -40.91
C GLU A 135 21.49 -7.06 -40.11
N ASP A 136 21.12 -7.09 -38.81
CA ASP A 136 21.17 -5.91 -37.93
C ASP A 136 22.60 -5.35 -37.72
N LEU A 137 23.63 -6.11 -38.13
CA LEU A 137 25.04 -5.71 -38.03
C LEU A 137 25.65 -5.25 -39.35
N GLU A 138 24.92 -5.34 -40.47
CA GLU A 138 25.44 -4.98 -41.79
C GLU A 138 25.60 -3.46 -41.93
N GLU A 139 24.64 -2.70 -41.41
CA GLU A 139 24.64 -1.25 -41.41
C GLU A 139 24.77 -0.65 -40.00
N ARG A 140 25.28 0.58 -39.94
CA ARG A 140 25.40 1.30 -38.67
C ARG A 140 24.10 2.04 -38.37
N HIS A 141 23.29 1.46 -37.51
CA HIS A 141 22.10 2.10 -36.94
C HIS A 141 22.40 2.76 -35.59
N LYS A 142 21.65 3.83 -35.25
CA LYS A 142 21.69 4.44 -33.90
C LYS A 142 21.22 3.47 -32.82
N ASP A 143 20.32 2.55 -33.16
CA ASP A 143 19.81 1.53 -32.26
C ASP A 143 19.66 0.18 -32.95
N ILE A 144 20.16 -0.86 -32.29
CA ILE A 144 20.15 -2.25 -32.75
C ILE A 144 19.49 -3.09 -31.66
N PRO A 145 18.63 -4.07 -32.00
CA PRO A 145 17.95 -4.87 -30.99
C PRO A 145 18.93 -5.48 -29.98
N CYS A 146 18.67 -5.24 -28.71
CA CYS A 146 19.46 -5.80 -27.62
C CYS A 146 18.93 -7.19 -27.20
N THR A 147 17.65 -7.45 -27.46
CA THR A 147 17.03 -8.76 -27.27
C THR A 147 17.32 -9.67 -28.45
N CYS A 148 17.77 -10.88 -28.17
CA CYS A 148 18.03 -11.90 -29.18
C CYS A 148 16.82 -12.80 -29.39
N THR A 149 16.29 -13.41 -28.32
CA THR A 149 15.18 -14.35 -28.42
C THR A 149 14.25 -14.33 -27.20
N LEU A 150 12.99 -14.71 -27.43
CA LEU A 150 12.00 -15.06 -26.41
C LEU A 150 11.60 -16.52 -26.62
N GLN A 151 11.81 -17.37 -25.62
CA GLN A 151 11.47 -18.79 -25.71
C GLN A 151 10.47 -19.21 -24.64
N PHE A 152 9.36 -19.79 -25.08
CA PHE A 152 8.24 -20.16 -24.24
C PHE A 152 8.28 -21.66 -23.91
N PHE A 153 8.05 -22.00 -22.64
CA PHE A 153 8.01 -23.37 -22.15
C PHE A 153 6.74 -23.60 -21.35
N LEU A 154 5.85 -24.45 -21.86
CA LEU A 154 4.68 -24.91 -21.12
C LEU A 154 5.03 -26.20 -20.36
N ARG A 155 5.10 -26.14 -19.03
CA ARG A 155 5.42 -27.28 -18.16
C ARG A 155 4.52 -27.25 -16.94
N ASN A 156 4.01 -28.41 -16.52
CA ASN A 156 3.15 -28.52 -15.33
C ASN A 156 1.99 -27.49 -15.34
N ASN A 157 1.35 -27.32 -16.51
CA ASN A 157 0.27 -26.34 -16.74
C ASN A 157 0.65 -24.87 -16.47
N LYS A 158 1.95 -24.55 -16.48
CA LYS A 158 2.48 -23.19 -16.34
C LYS A 158 3.35 -22.79 -17.53
N LEU A 159 3.10 -21.60 -18.08
CA LEU A 159 3.87 -21.05 -19.18
C LEU A 159 5.04 -20.20 -18.65
N SER A 160 6.25 -20.72 -18.74
CA SER A 160 7.48 -20.00 -18.41
C SER A 160 8.06 -19.32 -19.65
N LEU A 161 8.75 -18.20 -19.46
CA LEU A 161 9.45 -17.48 -20.54
C LEU A 161 10.94 -17.35 -20.20
N ILE A 162 11.79 -17.66 -21.18
CA ILE A 162 13.23 -17.39 -21.14
C ILE A 162 13.56 -16.33 -22.20
N VAL A 163 14.11 -15.22 -21.78
CA VAL A 163 14.60 -14.16 -22.67
C VAL A 163 16.12 -14.19 -22.73
N ASN A 164 16.69 -14.09 -23.93
CA ASN A 164 18.13 -13.93 -24.13
C ASN A 164 18.40 -12.54 -24.70
N MET A 165 19.24 -11.75 -24.02
CA MET A 165 19.69 -10.44 -24.47
C MET A 165 21.21 -10.42 -24.60
N ARG A 166 21.74 -9.83 -25.68
CA ARG A 166 23.19 -9.63 -25.84
C ARG A 166 23.71 -8.54 -24.89
N SER A 167 22.89 -7.55 -24.58
CA SER A 167 23.25 -6.39 -23.76
C SER A 167 22.01 -5.84 -23.05
N ASN A 168 22.13 -5.39 -21.80
CA ASN A 168 21.01 -4.78 -21.08
C ASN A 168 21.47 -3.77 -20.02
N ASP A 169 20.89 -2.56 -20.07
CA ASP A 169 21.09 -1.54 -19.04
C ASP A 169 20.31 -1.93 -17.79
N ALA A 170 21.02 -2.26 -16.72
CA ALA A 170 20.46 -2.69 -15.45
C ALA A 170 19.54 -1.65 -14.78
N TYR A 171 19.70 -0.35 -15.08
CA TYR A 171 18.94 0.72 -14.42
C TYR A 171 17.72 1.19 -15.21
N LEU A 172 17.89 1.44 -16.51
CA LEU A 172 16.79 1.91 -17.37
C LEU A 172 16.11 0.80 -18.15
N GLY A 173 16.88 -0.03 -18.87
CA GLY A 173 16.39 -1.05 -19.80
C GLY A 173 15.73 -2.22 -19.09
N LEU A 174 16.47 -2.91 -18.20
CA LEU A 174 16.01 -4.13 -17.52
C LEU A 174 14.60 -4.02 -16.92
N PRO A 175 14.22 -2.94 -16.20
CA PRO A 175 12.84 -2.80 -15.71
C PRO A 175 11.77 -2.78 -16.81
N HIS A 176 12.03 -2.13 -17.95
CA HIS A 176 11.09 -2.06 -19.06
C HIS A 176 11.01 -3.41 -19.80
N ASP A 177 12.16 -4.03 -20.06
CA ASP A 177 12.23 -5.34 -20.71
C ASP A 177 11.50 -6.41 -19.87
N VAL A 178 11.76 -6.45 -18.55
CA VAL A 178 11.06 -7.36 -17.64
C VAL A 178 9.55 -7.11 -17.68
N PHE A 179 9.12 -5.84 -17.60
CA PHE A 179 7.70 -5.50 -17.67
C PHE A 179 7.06 -5.99 -18.96
N ALA A 180 7.62 -5.63 -20.12
CA ALA A 180 7.06 -5.95 -21.42
C ALA A 180 7.02 -7.46 -21.66
N PHE A 181 8.12 -8.17 -21.40
CA PHE A 181 8.21 -9.60 -21.66
C PHE A 181 7.37 -10.43 -20.71
N THR A 182 7.23 -10.03 -19.44
CA THR A 182 6.33 -10.73 -18.51
C THR A 182 4.85 -10.45 -18.77
N MET A 183 4.50 -9.27 -19.32
CA MET A 183 3.16 -9.00 -19.86
C MET A 183 2.87 -9.87 -21.09
N ILE A 184 3.82 -10.00 -22.03
CA ILE A 184 3.70 -10.89 -23.20
C ILE A 184 3.60 -12.36 -22.76
N GLN A 185 4.36 -12.78 -21.75
CA GLN A 185 4.27 -14.11 -21.15
C GLN A 185 2.88 -14.38 -20.59
N GLU A 186 2.32 -13.44 -19.82
CA GLU A 186 0.97 -13.57 -19.26
C GLU A 186 -0.10 -13.59 -20.34
N TYR A 187 0.00 -12.72 -21.35
CA TYR A 187 -0.89 -12.69 -22.50
C TYR A 187 -0.91 -14.02 -23.27
N ALA A 188 0.27 -14.59 -23.53
CA ALA A 188 0.39 -15.92 -24.14
C ALA A 188 -0.20 -17.02 -23.24
N ALA A 189 0.00 -16.94 -21.91
CA ALA A 189 -0.57 -17.89 -20.97
C ALA A 189 -2.10 -17.84 -20.97
N CYS A 190 -2.69 -16.64 -21.00
CA CYS A 190 -4.12 -16.42 -21.10
C CYS A 190 -4.71 -17.00 -22.39
N ILE A 191 -4.09 -16.72 -23.55
CA ILE A 191 -4.54 -17.28 -24.85
C ILE A 191 -4.51 -18.80 -24.84
N LEU A 192 -3.47 -19.40 -24.26
CA LEU A 192 -3.32 -20.85 -24.19
C LEU A 192 -4.15 -21.50 -23.06
N GLY A 193 -4.76 -20.70 -22.17
CA GLY A 193 -5.56 -21.16 -21.04
C GLY A 193 -4.76 -21.64 -19.81
N TYR A 194 -3.47 -21.33 -19.71
CA TYR A 194 -2.58 -21.78 -18.63
C TYR A 194 -2.25 -20.68 -17.64
N ASP A 195 -1.63 -21.06 -16.53
CA ASP A 195 -1.13 -20.11 -15.54
C ASP A 195 0.30 -19.66 -15.89
N ILE A 196 0.72 -18.53 -15.33
CA ILE A 196 2.08 -18.04 -15.53
C ILE A 196 3.09 -18.88 -14.73
N GLY A 197 4.18 -19.26 -15.39
CA GLY A 197 5.35 -19.92 -14.80
C GLY A 197 6.43 -18.91 -14.41
N HIS A 198 7.65 -19.39 -14.17
CA HIS A 198 8.76 -18.49 -13.85
C HIS A 198 9.22 -17.71 -15.09
N TYR A 199 9.76 -16.53 -14.85
CA TYR A 199 10.43 -15.73 -15.87
C TYR A 199 11.94 -15.83 -15.68
N LYS A 200 12.68 -16.09 -16.77
CA LYS A 200 14.13 -16.13 -16.77
C LYS A 200 14.69 -15.19 -17.82
N HIS A 201 15.77 -14.51 -17.47
CA HIS A 201 16.33 -13.46 -18.30
C HIS A 201 17.86 -13.61 -18.33
N PHE A 202 18.37 -14.11 -19.43
CA PHE A 202 19.79 -14.26 -19.67
C PHE A 202 20.35 -13.02 -20.36
N VAL A 203 21.45 -12.48 -19.83
CA VAL A 203 22.12 -11.29 -20.37
C VAL A 203 23.59 -11.58 -20.62
N GLY A 204 24.03 -11.33 -21.85
CA GLY A 204 25.43 -11.34 -22.25
C GLY A 204 26.23 -10.27 -21.49
N SER A 205 25.86 -9.00 -21.69
CA SER A 205 26.42 -7.81 -21.00
C SER A 205 25.36 -7.12 -20.14
N LEU A 206 25.35 -7.35 -18.82
CA LEU A 206 24.49 -6.62 -17.88
C LEU A 206 25.29 -5.47 -17.26
N HIS A 207 24.95 -4.25 -17.63
CA HIS A 207 25.77 -3.08 -17.31
C HIS A 207 25.01 -1.97 -16.59
N LEU A 208 25.73 -1.19 -15.79
CA LEU A 208 25.22 0.02 -15.13
C LEU A 208 26.13 1.20 -15.53
N TYR A 209 25.56 2.16 -16.25
CA TYR A 209 26.26 3.39 -16.64
C TYR A 209 26.67 4.22 -15.43
N ASP A 210 27.82 4.89 -15.54
CA ASP A 210 28.39 5.68 -14.44
C ASP A 210 27.45 6.79 -13.98
N GLU A 211 26.70 7.41 -14.90
CA GLU A 211 25.66 8.41 -14.60
C GLU A 211 24.51 7.88 -13.72
N HIS A 212 24.27 6.56 -13.73
CA HIS A 212 23.20 5.92 -12.98
C HIS A 212 23.66 5.33 -11.64
N ARG A 213 24.95 5.40 -11.31
CA ARG A 213 25.49 4.81 -10.07
C ARG A 213 24.88 5.40 -8.80
N ASN A 214 24.74 6.73 -8.72
CA ASN A 214 24.17 7.37 -7.54
C ASN A 214 22.71 6.97 -7.38
N LYS A 215 21.93 6.99 -8.47
CA LYS A 215 20.54 6.54 -8.46
C LYS A 215 20.39 5.06 -8.05
N ALA A 216 21.33 4.20 -8.48
CA ALA A 216 21.34 2.80 -8.07
C ALA A 216 21.73 2.61 -6.58
N ARG A 217 22.59 3.49 -6.02
CA ARG A 217 22.87 3.51 -4.57
C ARG A 217 21.64 3.97 -3.79
N ASP A 218 21.00 5.04 -4.23
CA ASP A 218 19.77 5.56 -3.60
C ASP A 218 18.68 4.47 -3.61
N TYR A 219 18.54 3.78 -4.73
CA TYR A 219 17.64 2.63 -4.87
C TYR A 219 17.91 1.52 -3.83
N ILE A 220 19.17 1.19 -3.54
CA ILE A 220 19.49 0.22 -2.47
C ILE A 220 19.17 0.79 -1.08
N ASN A 221 19.45 2.08 -0.89
CA ASN A 221 19.27 2.77 0.40
C ASN A 221 17.80 2.97 0.77
N GLU A 222 16.87 2.97 -0.21
CA GLU A 222 15.42 2.97 0.04
C GLU A 222 14.97 1.77 0.89
N GLY A 223 15.74 0.68 0.89
CA GLY A 223 15.48 -0.50 1.73
C GLY A 223 14.38 -1.39 1.17
N TRP A 224 13.65 -2.04 2.08
CA TRP A 224 12.66 -3.06 1.74
C TRP A 224 11.52 -2.48 0.89
N GLN A 225 11.11 -3.24 -0.14
CA GLN A 225 10.03 -2.90 -1.06
C GLN A 225 8.90 -3.91 -0.89
N ASP A 226 7.65 -3.44 -0.87
CA ASP A 226 6.48 -4.32 -0.83
C ASP A 226 6.41 -5.22 -2.09
N VAL A 227 6.04 -6.48 -1.89
CA VAL A 227 5.76 -7.40 -3.00
C VAL A 227 4.32 -7.17 -3.46
N ILE A 228 4.16 -6.38 -4.51
CA ILE A 228 2.84 -6.09 -5.11
C ILE A 228 2.80 -6.70 -6.51
N GLU A 229 1.93 -7.69 -6.68
CA GLU A 229 1.62 -8.25 -8.00
C GLU A 229 0.69 -7.30 -8.76
N MET A 230 0.88 -7.14 -10.06
CA MET A 230 -0.17 -6.61 -10.91
C MET A 230 -1.41 -7.52 -10.87
N PRO A 231 -2.62 -7.00 -11.10
CA PRO A 231 -3.83 -7.83 -11.17
C PRO A 231 -3.69 -8.94 -12.20
N ILE A 232 -4.41 -10.05 -12.01
CA ILE A 232 -4.37 -11.17 -12.94
C ILE A 232 -5.00 -10.73 -14.27
N MET A 233 -4.31 -10.94 -15.39
CA MET A 233 -4.89 -10.72 -16.70
C MET A 233 -6.05 -11.72 -16.93
N PRO A 234 -7.24 -11.25 -17.31
CA PRO A 234 -8.39 -12.15 -17.54
C PRO A 234 -8.12 -13.05 -18.75
N LYS A 235 -8.46 -14.34 -18.61
CA LYS A 235 -8.31 -15.33 -19.68
C LYS A 235 -9.41 -15.21 -20.73
N GLU A 236 -10.63 -14.88 -20.28
CA GLU A 236 -11.79 -14.73 -21.14
C GLU A 236 -11.64 -13.53 -22.07
N ASN A 237 -11.98 -13.69 -23.35
CA ASN A 237 -11.95 -12.63 -24.37
C ASN A 237 -10.63 -11.86 -24.50
N VAL A 238 -9.51 -12.41 -24.00
CA VAL A 238 -8.21 -11.73 -23.88
C VAL A 238 -7.76 -11.05 -25.18
N ILE A 239 -7.97 -11.68 -26.34
CA ILE A 239 -7.60 -11.13 -27.65
C ILE A 239 -8.50 -9.95 -28.03
N ASN A 240 -9.81 -10.10 -27.85
CA ASN A 240 -10.80 -9.08 -28.21
C ASN A 240 -10.64 -7.84 -27.32
N ASP A 241 -10.56 -8.04 -26.01
CA ASP A 241 -10.42 -6.95 -25.06
C ASP A 241 -9.09 -6.22 -25.24
N PHE A 242 -8.00 -6.95 -25.52
CA PHE A 242 -6.72 -6.31 -25.84
C PHE A 242 -6.75 -5.51 -27.15
N ASN A 243 -7.48 -5.97 -28.18
CA ASN A 243 -7.69 -5.18 -29.39
C ASN A 243 -8.44 -3.88 -29.10
N ILE A 244 -9.45 -3.91 -28.22
CA ILE A 244 -10.14 -2.70 -27.76
C ILE A 244 -9.16 -1.75 -27.06
N VAL A 245 -8.27 -2.26 -26.20
CA VAL A 245 -7.22 -1.43 -25.56
C VAL A 245 -6.33 -0.75 -26.61
N LYS A 246 -5.90 -1.45 -27.66
CA LYS A 246 -5.11 -0.85 -28.76
C LYS A 246 -5.88 0.23 -29.51
N GLU A 247 -7.17 0.05 -29.76
CA GLU A 247 -8.01 1.08 -30.39
C GLU A 247 -8.12 2.33 -29.51
N PHE A 248 -8.33 2.15 -28.20
CA PHE A 248 -8.35 3.25 -27.25
C PHE A 248 -6.99 3.94 -27.15
N GLU A 249 -5.88 3.19 -27.07
CA GLU A 249 -4.51 3.72 -27.10
C GLU A 249 -4.34 4.68 -28.27
N LYS A 250 -4.69 4.22 -29.48
CA LYS A 250 -4.53 5.01 -30.70
C LYS A 250 -5.31 6.31 -30.59
N LYS A 251 -6.60 6.24 -30.25
CA LYS A 251 -7.47 7.42 -30.15
C LYS A 251 -7.05 8.38 -29.03
N ILE A 252 -6.52 7.86 -27.92
CA ILE A 252 -6.01 8.67 -26.81
C ILE A 252 -4.75 9.43 -27.27
N ARG A 253 -3.80 8.72 -27.88
CA ARG A 253 -2.52 9.27 -28.34
C ARG A 253 -2.69 10.28 -29.49
N THR A 254 -3.62 10.04 -30.42
CA THR A 254 -3.91 10.96 -31.54
C THR A 254 -4.91 12.07 -31.18
N GLU A 255 -5.28 12.17 -29.90
CA GLU A 255 -6.25 13.13 -29.37
C GLU A 255 -7.69 13.02 -29.90
N GLU A 256 -8.02 11.96 -30.65
CA GLU A 256 -9.38 11.64 -31.13
C GLU A 256 -10.35 11.21 -30.01
N TYR A 257 -9.87 10.99 -28.79
CA TYR A 257 -10.69 10.62 -27.62
C TYR A 257 -10.51 11.58 -26.45
N SER A 258 -11.60 12.18 -25.99
CA SER A 258 -11.62 13.18 -24.90
C SER A 258 -12.52 12.82 -23.72
N ASP A 259 -13.32 11.76 -23.83
CA ASP A 259 -14.22 11.32 -22.75
C ASP A 259 -13.46 10.45 -21.72
N ILE A 260 -13.79 10.58 -20.45
CA ILE A 260 -13.27 9.74 -19.36
C ILE A 260 -14.24 8.58 -19.07
N ASN A 261 -15.42 8.60 -19.69
CA ASN A 261 -16.49 7.66 -19.43
C ASN A 261 -16.37 6.38 -20.26
N ILE A 262 -15.48 5.50 -19.84
CA ILE A 262 -15.35 4.15 -20.39
C ILE A 262 -16.30 3.13 -19.73
N ILE A 263 -17.26 3.58 -18.92
CA ILE A 263 -18.12 2.68 -18.13
C ILE A 263 -18.98 1.76 -19.01
N ASN A 264 -19.35 2.25 -20.19
CA ASN A 264 -20.16 1.53 -21.18
C ASN A 264 -19.32 0.61 -22.09
N VAL A 265 -17.99 0.60 -21.96
CA VAL A 265 -17.14 -0.30 -22.75
C VAL A 265 -17.29 -1.70 -22.16
N ASN A 266 -17.77 -2.66 -22.96
CA ASN A 266 -18.03 -4.03 -22.52
C ASN A 266 -16.76 -4.90 -22.58
N ILE A 267 -15.81 -4.62 -21.68
CA ILE A 267 -14.58 -5.40 -21.46
C ILE A 267 -14.31 -5.56 -19.96
N ASP A 268 -13.42 -6.48 -19.59
CA ASP A 268 -13.04 -6.69 -18.18
C ASP A 268 -12.42 -5.42 -17.54
N ASN A 269 -12.62 -5.26 -16.23
CA ASN A 269 -12.10 -4.11 -15.48
C ASN A 269 -10.57 -4.00 -15.53
N TYR A 270 -9.84 -5.12 -15.67
CA TYR A 270 -8.40 -5.14 -15.91
C TYR A 270 -8.02 -4.27 -17.11
N TRP A 271 -8.73 -4.43 -18.23
CA TRP A 271 -8.46 -3.70 -19.46
C TRP A 271 -8.94 -2.26 -19.40
N LYS A 272 -10.08 -2.02 -18.74
CA LYS A 272 -10.57 -0.65 -18.44
C LYS A 272 -9.54 0.14 -17.65
N ASP A 273 -8.92 -0.46 -16.65
CA ASP A 273 -7.91 0.21 -15.84
C ASP A 273 -6.67 0.57 -16.67
N LEU A 274 -6.22 -0.28 -17.60
CA LEU A 274 -5.15 0.08 -18.52
C LEU A 274 -5.54 1.26 -19.44
N ILE A 275 -6.78 1.31 -19.92
CA ILE A 275 -7.28 2.46 -20.69
C ILE A 275 -7.28 3.73 -19.83
N LEU A 276 -7.76 3.66 -18.59
CA LEU A 276 -7.74 4.80 -17.66
C LEU A 276 -6.32 5.27 -17.36
N MET A 277 -5.34 4.37 -17.29
CA MET A 277 -3.94 4.73 -17.16
C MET A 277 -3.41 5.52 -18.36
N LEU A 278 -3.82 5.16 -19.58
CA LEU A 278 -3.47 5.90 -20.80
C LEU A 278 -4.13 7.28 -20.83
N ILE A 279 -5.41 7.37 -20.45
CA ILE A 279 -6.13 8.66 -20.33
C ILE A 279 -5.46 9.54 -19.27
N TYR A 280 -5.10 8.99 -18.11
CA TYR A 280 -4.38 9.71 -17.07
C TYR A 280 -3.05 10.26 -17.60
N PHE A 281 -2.28 9.46 -18.33
CA PHE A 281 -1.01 9.89 -18.92
C PHE A 281 -1.21 11.06 -19.89
N LYS A 282 -2.22 10.98 -20.77
CA LYS A 282 -2.59 12.07 -21.67
C LYS A 282 -2.92 13.36 -20.92
N GLU A 283 -3.82 13.31 -19.94
CA GLU A 283 -4.26 14.50 -19.20
C GLU A 283 -3.11 15.14 -18.42
N LYS A 284 -2.21 14.32 -17.85
CA LYS A 284 -0.99 14.78 -17.18
C LYS A 284 -0.01 15.45 -18.16
N ARG A 285 0.14 14.91 -19.37
CA ARG A 285 0.98 15.50 -20.43
C ARG A 285 0.42 16.84 -20.91
N ASN A 286 -0.90 17.00 -20.93
CA ASN A 286 -1.58 18.21 -21.40
C ASN A 286 -1.76 19.30 -20.33
N ASN A 287 -1.16 19.16 -19.13
CA ASN A 287 -1.22 20.13 -18.01
C ASN A 287 -2.65 20.55 -17.60
N ARG A 288 -3.64 19.68 -17.76
CA ARG A 288 -5.05 19.96 -17.40
C ARG A 288 -5.30 19.78 -15.89
N ASN A 289 -6.36 20.43 -15.37
CA ASN A 289 -6.73 20.55 -13.95
C ASN A 289 -6.58 19.25 -13.12
N SER A 290 -6.14 19.39 -11.86
CA SER A 290 -5.96 18.27 -10.91
C SER A 290 -7.25 17.49 -10.59
N THR A 291 -8.43 18.11 -10.76
CA THR A 291 -9.72 17.46 -10.53
C THR A 291 -9.96 16.31 -11.51
N THR A 292 -9.69 16.53 -12.80
CA THR A 292 -9.89 15.54 -13.87
C THR A 292 -8.99 14.31 -13.70
N THR A 293 -7.74 14.51 -13.29
CA THR A 293 -6.81 13.41 -13.02
C THR A 293 -7.18 12.63 -11.75
N MET A 294 -7.77 13.28 -10.76
CA MET A 294 -8.30 12.61 -9.57
C MET A 294 -9.56 11.78 -9.90
N ASP A 295 -10.47 12.30 -10.73
CA ASP A 295 -11.65 11.57 -11.19
C ASP A 295 -11.27 10.29 -11.96
N ILE A 296 -10.20 10.34 -12.77
CA ILE A 296 -9.67 9.16 -13.46
C ILE A 296 -9.13 8.13 -12.46
N ILE A 297 -8.35 8.58 -11.46
CA ILE A 297 -7.82 7.71 -10.40
C ILE A 297 -8.96 7.04 -9.63
N ASP A 298 -10.04 7.76 -9.31
CA ASP A 298 -11.19 7.24 -8.58
C ASP A 298 -11.97 6.17 -9.38
N ARG A 299 -11.89 6.21 -10.72
CA ARG A 299 -12.51 5.23 -11.62
C ARG A 299 -11.67 3.97 -11.86
N ILE A 300 -10.39 3.99 -11.51
CA ILE A 300 -9.55 2.79 -11.57
C ILE A 300 -10.07 1.79 -10.54
N HIS A 301 -10.43 0.60 -11.00
CA HIS A 301 -11.05 -0.43 -10.16
C HIS A 301 -10.02 -1.05 -9.23
N ASN A 302 -8.83 -1.33 -9.75
CA ASN A 302 -7.80 -2.00 -8.98
C ASN A 302 -6.81 -1.00 -8.36
N ASP A 303 -6.79 -0.95 -7.02
CA ASP A 303 -5.92 -0.05 -6.26
C ASP A 303 -4.43 -0.25 -6.57
N ILE A 304 -4.03 -1.45 -7.01
CA ILE A 304 -2.66 -1.74 -7.43
C ILE A 304 -2.21 -0.75 -8.51
N TYR A 305 -3.04 -0.43 -9.50
CA TYR A 305 -2.68 0.55 -10.54
C TYR A 305 -2.55 1.97 -9.97
N LYS A 306 -3.40 2.34 -9.00
CA LYS A 306 -3.32 3.64 -8.31
C LYS A 306 -1.97 3.80 -7.60
N THR A 307 -1.43 2.71 -7.05
CA THR A 307 -0.11 2.72 -6.40
C THR A 307 1.06 3.01 -7.35
N TYR A 308 0.88 2.88 -8.67
CA TYR A 308 1.89 3.19 -9.68
C TYR A 308 1.72 4.57 -10.33
N ILE A 309 0.56 5.21 -10.11
CA ILE A 309 0.21 6.53 -10.65
C ILE A 309 0.62 7.65 -9.68
N LYS A 310 0.36 7.45 -8.40
CA LYS A 310 0.68 8.41 -7.33
C LYS A 310 2.18 8.35 -7.01
N LYS A 311 2.90 9.49 -7.02
CA LYS A 311 4.30 9.54 -6.54
C LYS A 311 4.37 9.08 -5.09
N LYS A 312 5.50 8.54 -4.60
CA LYS A 312 5.67 8.14 -3.18
C LYS A 312 5.33 9.28 -2.18
N GLU A 313 5.52 10.55 -2.55
CA GLU A 313 5.08 11.72 -1.76
C GLU A 313 3.56 12.01 -1.82
N GLU A 314 2.92 11.72 -2.96
CA GLU A 314 1.45 11.74 -3.07
C GLU A 314 0.85 10.50 -2.43
N ILE A 315 1.58 9.39 -2.37
CA ILE A 315 1.36 8.17 -1.60
C ILE A 315 1.51 8.48 -0.09
N SER A 316 2.41 9.34 0.35
CA SER A 316 2.36 9.85 1.74
C SER A 316 1.03 10.59 2.04
N LYS A 317 0.41 11.17 1.00
CA LYS A 317 -0.92 11.79 1.04
C LYS A 317 -2.09 10.85 0.66
N SER A 318 -1.84 9.70 0.01
CA SER A 318 -2.86 8.84 -0.64
C SER A 318 -2.67 7.31 -0.47
N ILE A 319 -1.57 6.86 0.13
CA ILE A 319 -1.40 5.64 0.94
C ILE A 319 -1.72 5.94 2.42
N LYS A 320 -2.11 7.18 2.74
CA LYS A 320 -3.10 7.41 3.82
C LYS A 320 -4.43 6.66 3.58
N THR A 321 -4.63 6.02 2.43
CA THR A 321 -5.80 5.19 2.10
C THR A 321 -5.40 3.84 1.50
N SER A 322 -4.89 2.91 2.33
CA SER A 322 -5.18 1.48 2.18
C SER A 322 -5.16 0.83 3.57
N SER A 323 -6.04 1.37 4.41
CA SER A 323 -6.19 1.09 5.83
C SER A 323 -7.14 2.17 6.34
N TYR A 324 -8.41 1.84 6.60
CA TYR A 324 -9.47 2.83 6.84
C TYR A 324 -9.50 3.95 5.78
N ASP A 325 -10.25 3.78 4.68
CA ASP A 325 -10.41 4.85 3.69
C ASP A 325 -10.75 6.17 4.40
N ASN A 326 -10.17 7.30 3.99
CA ASN A 326 -10.58 8.59 4.53
C ASN A 326 -12.09 8.79 4.34
N LYS A 327 -12.69 8.21 3.29
CA LYS A 327 -14.15 8.15 3.15
C LYS A 327 -14.81 7.34 4.27
N ASP A 328 -14.30 6.16 4.61
CA ASP A 328 -14.79 5.36 5.75
C ASP A 328 -14.62 6.11 7.07
N TYR A 329 -13.50 6.81 7.26
CA TYR A 329 -13.18 7.55 8.50
C TYR A 329 -14.09 8.75 8.68
N ILE A 330 -14.28 9.51 7.60
CA ILE A 330 -15.24 10.61 7.56
C ILE A 330 -16.66 10.08 7.74
N PHE A 331 -17.02 8.96 7.13
CA PHE A 331 -18.31 8.32 7.33
C PHE A 331 -18.52 7.93 8.80
N THR A 332 -17.51 7.35 9.44
CA THR A 332 -17.55 6.97 10.86
C THR A 332 -17.71 8.19 11.76
N ILE A 333 -16.94 9.26 11.53
CA ILE A 333 -17.08 10.52 12.26
C ILE A 333 -18.48 11.08 12.05
N LYS A 334 -19.01 11.06 10.82
CA LYS A 334 -20.35 11.54 10.52
C LYS A 334 -21.42 10.74 11.29
N THR A 335 -21.36 9.41 11.29
CA THR A 335 -22.26 8.55 12.07
C THR A 335 -22.14 8.83 13.57
N LEU A 336 -20.92 9.06 14.08
CA LEU A 336 -20.72 9.45 15.49
C LEU A 336 -21.33 10.82 15.81
N ILE A 337 -21.26 11.77 14.88
CA ILE A 337 -21.90 13.08 15.04
C ILE A 337 -23.42 12.96 15.05
N GLU A 338 -24.01 12.07 14.24
CA GLU A 338 -25.45 11.80 14.27
C GLU A 338 -25.92 11.30 15.65
N TYR A 339 -25.10 10.51 16.36
CA TYR A 339 -25.40 10.12 17.75
C TYR A 339 -25.41 11.29 18.74
N LEU A 340 -24.73 12.41 18.45
CA LEU A 340 -24.76 13.59 19.33
C LEU A 340 -26.12 14.30 19.32
N ASP A 341 -27.02 13.96 18.39
CA ASP A 341 -28.41 14.42 18.38
C ASP A 341 -29.37 13.50 19.17
N ASP A 342 -28.91 12.36 19.69
CA ASP A 342 -29.71 11.47 20.57
C ASP A 342 -29.86 12.06 21.98
N GLU A 343 -31.10 12.33 22.40
CA GLU A 343 -31.41 12.89 23.72
C GLU A 343 -30.94 12.00 24.89
N ASN A 344 -31.03 10.68 24.75
CA ASN A 344 -30.58 9.77 25.81
C ASN A 344 -29.07 9.82 25.96
N LEU A 345 -28.36 9.99 24.85
CA LEU A 345 -26.92 10.13 24.87
C LEU A 345 -26.50 11.47 25.49
N ARG A 346 -27.21 12.56 25.21
CA ARG A 346 -26.98 13.85 25.88
C ARG A 346 -27.17 13.79 27.40
N GLN A 347 -28.06 12.93 27.88
CA GLN A 347 -28.29 12.69 29.30
C GLN A 347 -27.25 11.75 29.95
N SER A 348 -26.36 11.14 29.17
CA SER A 348 -25.35 10.19 29.66
C SER A 348 -24.03 10.83 30.15
N GLY A 349 -24.00 12.16 30.28
CA GLY A 349 -22.86 12.91 30.80
C GLY A 349 -21.77 13.24 29.76
N ILE A 350 -22.01 13.00 28.47
CA ILE A 350 -21.12 13.41 27.37
C ILE A 350 -21.03 14.94 27.28
N ILE A 351 -19.91 15.42 26.75
CA ILE A 351 -19.72 16.82 26.38
C ILE A 351 -20.32 17.00 24.97
N SER A 352 -21.60 17.35 24.91
CA SER A 352 -22.35 17.38 23.64
C SER A 352 -21.85 18.38 22.62
N TYR A 353 -21.09 19.40 23.03
CA TYR A 353 -20.47 20.38 22.11
C TYR A 353 -19.08 19.96 21.59
N ALA A 354 -18.53 18.85 22.09
CA ALA A 354 -17.22 18.33 21.69
C ALA A 354 -17.36 17.32 20.54
N SER A 355 -16.42 17.34 19.59
CA SER A 355 -16.39 16.36 18.50
C SER A 355 -16.13 14.94 19.03
N PRO A 356 -16.62 13.90 18.32
CA PRO A 356 -16.24 12.53 18.63
C PRO A 356 -14.75 12.29 18.35
N ILE A 357 -14.15 11.37 19.10
CA ILE A 357 -12.76 10.96 18.95
C ILE A 357 -12.76 9.44 18.68
N PRO A 358 -12.95 9.01 17.43
CA PRO A 358 -12.92 7.58 17.08
C PRO A 358 -11.55 6.95 17.33
N ALA A 359 -10.47 7.71 17.20
CA ALA A 359 -9.12 7.27 17.54
C ALA A 359 -8.22 8.46 17.87
N PHE A 360 -7.23 8.23 18.72
CA PHE A 360 -6.07 9.10 18.87
C PHE A 360 -4.94 8.51 18.01
N GLY A 361 -4.51 9.25 16.99
CA GLY A 361 -3.55 8.78 16.01
C GLY A 361 -4.21 8.13 14.78
N SER A 362 -3.36 7.76 13.83
CA SER A 362 -3.78 7.32 12.49
C SER A 362 -4.19 5.85 12.48
N LEU A 363 -5.49 5.59 12.34
CA LEU A 363 -6.05 4.23 12.15
C LEU A 363 -5.45 3.54 10.93
N SER A 364 -5.11 4.32 9.91
CA SER A 364 -4.51 3.84 8.68
C SER A 364 -3.10 3.26 8.88
N ARG A 365 -2.38 3.62 9.94
CA ARG A 365 -1.05 3.07 10.20
C ARG A 365 -1.04 2.08 11.36
N ALA A 366 -2.11 2.05 12.15
CA ALA A 366 -2.17 1.29 13.38
C ALA A 366 -2.28 -0.21 13.13
N LYS A 367 -1.25 -0.96 13.53
CA LYS A 367 -1.29 -2.43 13.64
C LYS A 367 -1.66 -2.88 15.05
N ILE A 368 -1.44 -2.02 16.05
CA ILE A 368 -1.84 -2.21 17.45
C ILE A 368 -2.62 -0.99 17.92
N ALA A 369 -3.65 -1.23 18.73
CA ALA A 369 -4.31 -0.17 19.48
C ALA A 369 -4.25 -0.46 20.97
N THR A 370 -3.96 0.55 21.80
CA THR A 370 -4.37 0.46 23.20
C THR A 370 -5.84 0.82 23.31
N LEU A 371 -6.53 0.21 24.28
CA LEU A 371 -7.94 0.46 24.55
C LEU A 371 -8.13 1.11 25.91
N GLY A 372 -8.83 2.25 25.91
CA GLY A 372 -9.29 2.97 27.08
C GLY A 372 -10.82 2.91 27.23
N LEU A 373 -11.34 3.74 28.14
CA LEU A 373 -12.78 3.82 28.42
C LEU A 373 -13.43 4.91 27.58
N ASN A 374 -12.96 6.15 27.73
CA ASN A 374 -13.45 7.32 27.02
C ASN A 374 -12.46 8.51 27.10
N PRO A 375 -12.54 9.47 26.17
CA PRO A 375 -11.73 10.68 26.20
C PRO A 375 -11.98 11.57 27.43
N SER A 376 -10.95 12.27 27.88
CA SER A 376 -11.07 13.27 28.96
C SER A 376 -11.61 14.61 28.43
N ASN A 377 -12.34 15.34 29.27
CA ASN A 377 -12.66 16.76 29.04
C ASN A 377 -11.40 17.62 28.82
N ASN A 378 -10.24 17.22 29.37
CA ASN A 378 -8.97 17.91 29.17
C ASN A 378 -8.48 17.87 27.72
N GLU A 379 -9.04 17.00 26.87
CA GLU A 379 -8.76 17.01 25.42
C GLU A 379 -9.32 18.27 24.73
N PHE A 380 -10.30 18.93 25.36
CA PHE A 380 -10.95 20.14 24.84
C PHE A 380 -10.69 21.37 25.70
N LEU A 381 -10.41 21.19 27.00
CA LEU A 381 -10.35 22.26 27.99
C LEU A 381 -8.96 22.38 28.64
N ASP A 382 -8.58 23.60 28.99
CA ASP A 382 -7.44 23.90 29.84
C ASP A 382 -7.76 23.66 31.33
N LEU A 383 -6.79 23.92 32.21
CA LEU A 383 -6.93 23.75 33.67
C LEU A 383 -7.97 24.69 34.30
N ASN A 384 -8.35 25.77 33.62
CA ASN A 384 -9.36 26.72 34.06
C ASN A 384 -10.75 26.41 33.48
N GLY A 385 -10.88 25.33 32.70
CA GLY A 385 -12.13 24.96 32.03
C GLY A 385 -12.43 25.78 30.78
N LYS A 386 -11.45 26.52 30.23
CA LYS A 386 -11.60 27.25 28.96
C LYS A 386 -11.23 26.34 27.79
N GLU A 387 -11.95 26.47 26.67
CA GLU A 387 -11.62 25.72 25.45
C GLU A 387 -10.19 26.00 24.97
N LEU A 388 -9.49 24.94 24.58
CA LEU A 388 -8.17 25.00 23.96
C LEU A 388 -8.29 25.58 22.54
N ASP A 389 -7.47 26.59 22.25
CA ASP A 389 -7.45 27.31 20.96
C ASP A 389 -6.07 27.33 20.31
N GLY A 390 -6.01 27.83 19.07
CA GLY A 390 -4.76 27.96 18.31
C GLY A 390 -3.93 26.67 18.28
N GLN A 391 -2.66 26.77 18.65
CA GLN A 391 -1.72 25.64 18.74
C GLN A 391 -1.96 24.72 19.94
N GLN A 392 -2.74 25.15 20.94
CA GLN A 392 -3.07 24.33 22.11
C GLN A 392 -4.23 23.39 21.85
N ARG A 393 -5.06 23.67 20.82
CA ARG A 393 -6.20 22.84 20.45
C ARG A 393 -5.77 21.42 20.10
N ARG A 394 -6.40 20.43 20.75
CA ARG A 394 -6.23 19.00 20.39
C ARG A 394 -7.35 18.51 19.50
N PHE A 395 -8.59 18.85 19.84
CA PHE A 395 -9.78 18.47 19.08
C PHE A 395 -10.75 19.65 18.94
N HIS A 396 -11.72 19.49 18.04
CA HIS A 396 -12.66 20.54 17.70
C HIS A 396 -13.94 20.49 18.54
N THR A 397 -14.44 21.66 18.91
CA THR A 397 -15.77 21.90 19.48
C THR A 397 -16.66 22.60 18.44
N LEU A 398 -17.97 22.65 18.70
CA LEU A 398 -18.92 23.50 17.95
C LEU A 398 -18.42 24.93 17.81
N ASN A 399 -17.96 25.52 18.92
CA ASN A 399 -17.42 26.88 18.96
C ASN A 399 -16.15 27.03 18.09
N SER A 400 -15.22 26.08 18.16
CA SER A 400 -13.99 26.12 17.35
C SER A 400 -14.22 25.98 15.84
N LEU A 401 -15.36 25.40 15.44
CA LEU A 401 -15.78 25.21 14.06
C LEU A 401 -16.77 26.29 13.59
N SER A 402 -17.12 27.25 14.46
CA SER A 402 -18.14 28.26 14.21
C SER A 402 -19.51 27.65 13.84
N LEU A 403 -19.88 26.54 14.48
CA LEU A 403 -21.15 25.83 14.31
C LEU A 403 -22.06 26.06 15.50
N ASN A 404 -23.36 26.28 15.24
CA ASN A 404 -24.37 26.39 16.32
C ASN A 404 -24.88 25.01 16.79
N LYS A 405 -24.83 24.01 15.92
CA LYS A 405 -25.27 22.63 16.18
C LYS A 405 -24.59 21.66 15.22
N TRP A 406 -24.47 20.40 15.63
CA TRP A 406 -23.78 19.36 14.87
C TRP A 406 -24.43 19.00 13.55
N SER A 407 -25.76 19.09 13.45
CA SER A 407 -26.50 18.91 12.19
C SER A 407 -26.15 19.93 11.09
N ASN A 408 -25.41 21.00 11.41
CA ASN A 408 -24.92 21.98 10.44
C ASN A 408 -23.50 21.67 9.92
N ILE A 409 -22.91 20.54 10.30
CA ILE A 409 -21.52 20.25 9.95
C ILE A 409 -21.34 20.10 8.42
N ASP A 410 -20.30 20.74 7.89
CA ASP A 410 -19.91 20.65 6.49
C ASP A 410 -18.71 19.70 6.30
N ASN A 411 -18.41 19.36 5.04
CA ASN A 411 -17.27 18.49 4.71
C ASN A 411 -15.92 19.05 5.17
N LYS A 412 -15.79 20.39 5.20
CA LYS A 412 -14.57 21.06 5.68
C LYS A 412 -14.37 20.80 7.18
N SER A 413 -15.41 20.97 7.98
CA SER A 413 -15.39 20.73 9.42
C SER A 413 -15.20 19.26 9.76
N LEU A 414 -15.81 18.34 9.00
CA LEU A 414 -15.57 16.90 9.12
C LEU A 414 -14.09 16.55 8.89
N ASN A 415 -13.47 17.12 7.86
CA ASN A 415 -12.05 16.92 7.59
C ASN A 415 -11.15 17.46 8.71
N LEU A 416 -11.49 18.61 9.31
CA LEU A 416 -10.75 19.16 10.45
C LEU A 416 -10.81 18.24 11.67
N ILE A 417 -11.98 17.65 11.96
CA ILE A 417 -12.12 16.64 13.03
C ILE A 417 -11.25 15.42 12.72
N ALA A 418 -11.33 14.90 11.50
CA ALA A 418 -10.53 13.75 11.07
C ALA A 418 -9.03 14.00 11.16
N GLU A 419 -8.56 15.17 10.76
CA GLU A 419 -7.16 15.61 10.86
C GLU A 419 -6.70 15.67 12.32
N SER A 420 -7.51 16.27 13.21
CA SER A 420 -7.20 16.35 14.63
C SER A 420 -7.02 14.97 15.29
N CYS A 421 -7.82 13.98 14.87
CA CYS A 421 -7.67 12.59 15.30
C CYS A 421 -6.41 11.94 14.72
N ASN A 422 -6.21 12.03 13.40
CA ASN A 422 -5.12 11.36 12.69
C ASN A 422 -3.73 11.87 13.09
N ASP A 423 -3.61 13.17 13.31
CA ASP A 423 -2.34 13.85 13.60
C ASP A 423 -2.22 14.23 15.08
N TYR A 424 -3.08 13.69 15.96
CA TYR A 424 -3.08 13.93 17.41
C TYR A 424 -1.68 13.90 18.04
N PHE A 425 -0.92 12.82 17.77
CA PHE A 425 0.43 12.63 18.33
C PHE A 425 1.54 13.47 17.70
N LYS A 426 1.24 14.20 16.61
CA LYS A 426 2.17 15.13 15.97
C LYS A 426 1.99 16.57 16.45
N ASN A 427 0.83 16.88 17.04
CA ASN A 427 0.44 18.23 17.42
C ASN A 427 0.68 18.45 18.92
N ASN A 428 -0.38 18.60 19.70
CA ASN A 428 -0.32 18.82 21.15
C ASN A 428 -0.90 17.63 21.93
N PRO A 429 -0.35 16.41 21.83
CA PRO A 429 -0.90 15.25 22.52
C PRO A 429 -0.85 15.42 24.04
N TYR A 430 -1.77 14.78 24.74
CA TYR A 430 -1.76 14.75 26.20
C TYR A 430 -0.71 13.76 26.72
N ASP A 431 0.56 14.10 26.55
CA ASP A 431 1.72 13.23 26.76
C ASP A 431 1.82 12.61 28.16
N ARG A 432 1.34 13.33 29.18
CA ARG A 432 1.26 12.80 30.55
C ARG A 432 0.42 11.50 30.60
N TRP A 433 -0.58 11.39 29.74
CA TRP A 433 -1.45 10.23 29.60
C TRP A 433 -0.87 9.17 28.66
N PHE A 434 -0.33 9.58 27.50
CA PHE A 434 0.03 8.65 26.43
C PHE A 434 1.45 8.11 26.48
N LYS A 435 2.45 8.88 26.92
CA LYS A 435 3.84 8.39 27.04
C LYS A 435 3.98 7.14 27.94
N PRO A 436 3.26 7.03 29.08
CA PRO A 436 3.29 5.80 29.87
C PRO A 436 2.82 4.56 29.11
N LEU A 437 1.81 4.69 28.23
CA LEU A 437 1.32 3.59 27.40
C LEU A 437 2.28 3.28 26.25
N ASP A 438 2.78 4.33 25.59
CA ASP A 438 3.75 4.21 24.48
C ASP A 438 4.99 3.42 24.93
N ASN A 439 5.50 3.73 26.12
CA ASN A 439 6.63 3.03 26.73
C ASN A 439 6.40 1.53 26.94
N LEU A 440 5.15 1.07 27.08
CA LEU A 440 4.86 -0.35 27.22
C LEU A 440 4.88 -1.10 25.89
N ILE A 441 4.45 -0.44 24.81
CA ILE A 441 4.35 -1.05 23.49
C ILE A 441 5.61 -0.87 22.65
N SER A 442 6.41 0.16 22.93
CA SER A 442 7.66 0.47 22.20
C SER A 442 8.72 -0.61 22.26
N GLY A 443 8.71 -1.43 23.31
CA GLY A 443 9.55 -2.63 23.40
C GLY A 443 9.31 -3.63 22.26
N SER A 444 8.13 -3.63 21.64
CA SER A 444 7.71 -4.52 20.55
C SER A 444 7.84 -3.88 19.17
N GLY A 445 8.44 -2.70 19.05
CA GLY A 445 8.51 -1.95 17.80
C GLY A 445 7.24 -1.15 17.48
N PHE A 446 6.41 -0.86 18.49
CA PHE A 446 5.17 -0.09 18.36
C PHE A 446 5.26 1.29 18.99
N SER A 447 4.76 2.31 18.31
CA SER A 447 4.80 3.68 18.84
C SER A 447 3.62 4.49 18.31
N TYR A 448 3.07 5.35 19.17
CA TYR A 448 2.15 6.42 18.78
C TYR A 448 2.87 7.56 18.06
N TYR A 449 4.15 7.75 18.39
CA TYR A 449 4.96 8.89 18.00
C TYR A 449 5.93 8.56 16.86
N GLY A 450 6.32 9.60 16.11
CA GLY A 450 7.29 9.54 15.02
C GLY A 450 6.68 9.23 13.65
N ASP A 451 7.49 9.38 12.60
CA ASP A 451 7.04 9.23 11.20
C ASP A 451 6.61 7.80 10.88
N LYS A 452 7.23 6.82 11.55
CA LYS A 452 6.90 5.40 11.46
C LYS A 452 5.87 4.95 12.49
N SER A 453 5.07 5.87 13.06
CA SER A 453 4.05 5.49 14.03
C SER A 453 3.08 4.47 13.43
N ASN A 454 2.87 3.40 14.18
CA ASN A 454 2.15 2.20 13.76
C ASN A 454 1.17 1.74 14.86
N SER A 455 0.83 2.65 15.76
CA SER A 455 -0.09 2.43 16.88
C SER A 455 -1.03 3.60 17.04
N CYS A 456 -2.22 3.32 17.56
CA CYS A 456 -3.20 4.34 17.96
C CYS A 456 -3.76 4.02 19.35
N HIS A 457 -4.51 4.96 19.91
CA HIS A 457 -5.36 4.68 21.06
C HIS A 457 -6.82 4.73 20.64
N LEU A 458 -7.60 3.76 21.11
CA LEU A 458 -9.03 3.71 20.97
C LEU A 458 -9.67 3.77 22.35
N ASP A 459 -10.91 4.23 22.39
CA ASP A 459 -11.75 4.15 23.58
C ASP A 459 -12.99 3.30 23.28
N LEU A 460 -13.49 2.59 24.29
CA LEU A 460 -14.79 1.90 24.20
C LEU A 460 -15.91 2.88 23.82
N VAL A 461 -15.81 4.13 24.28
CA VAL A 461 -16.76 5.20 24.03
C VAL A 461 -16.01 6.40 23.43
N PRO A 462 -16.23 6.74 22.14
CA PRO A 462 -15.50 7.80 21.43
C PRO A 462 -16.01 9.22 21.76
N PHE A 463 -16.53 9.44 22.97
CA PHE A 463 -17.05 10.75 23.42
C PHE A 463 -16.46 11.15 24.77
N ALA A 464 -16.00 12.40 24.84
CA ALA A 464 -15.58 12.97 26.11
C ALA A 464 -16.78 13.16 27.04
N THR A 465 -16.55 13.02 28.34
CA THR A 465 -17.56 13.19 29.39
C THR A 465 -17.20 14.33 30.34
N HIS A 466 -18.21 15.01 30.89
CA HIS A 466 -18.02 16.12 31.84
C HIS A 466 -17.33 15.68 33.15
N LYS A 467 -17.51 14.42 33.53
CA LYS A 467 -16.89 13.80 34.71
C LYS A 467 -16.04 12.61 34.26
N LYS A 468 -15.02 12.25 35.05
CA LYS A 468 -14.25 11.02 34.80
C LYS A 468 -15.19 9.81 34.84
N TRP A 469 -14.91 8.78 34.04
CA TRP A 469 -15.70 7.55 33.95
C TRP A 469 -16.09 6.94 35.30
N SER A 470 -15.18 6.96 36.29
CA SER A 470 -15.43 6.43 37.63
C SER A 470 -16.56 7.12 38.39
N TYR A 471 -16.88 8.37 38.03
CA TYR A 471 -17.94 9.18 38.64
C TYR A 471 -19.25 9.17 37.86
N LEU A 472 -19.32 8.48 36.71
CA LEU A 472 -20.58 8.23 36.02
C LEU A 472 -21.37 7.15 36.78
N SER A 473 -22.69 7.34 36.84
CA SER A 473 -23.64 6.35 37.33
C SER A 473 -23.64 5.10 36.45
N ASN A 474 -24.13 3.99 36.98
CA ASN A 474 -24.25 2.75 36.20
C ASN A 474 -25.21 2.93 35.01
N HIS A 475 -26.26 3.75 35.17
CA HIS A 475 -27.20 4.05 34.11
C HIS A 475 -26.53 4.82 32.95
N GLU A 476 -25.73 5.85 33.26
CA GLU A 476 -24.96 6.60 32.25
C GLU A 476 -23.98 5.68 31.51
N LYS A 477 -23.23 4.83 32.23
CA LYS A 477 -22.29 3.86 31.63
C LYS A 477 -23.00 2.88 30.71
N ASP A 478 -24.15 2.36 31.13
CA ASP A 478 -24.95 1.41 30.32
C ASP A 478 -25.44 2.04 29.02
N ILE A 479 -25.91 3.30 29.06
CA ILE A 479 -26.32 4.03 27.87
C ILE A 479 -25.14 4.18 26.90
N LEU A 480 -24.00 4.64 27.41
CA LEU A 480 -22.79 4.86 26.59
C LEU A 480 -22.30 3.56 25.94
N LEU A 481 -22.23 2.47 26.71
CA LEU A 481 -21.77 1.19 26.21
C LEU A 481 -22.77 0.56 25.23
N LYS A 482 -24.06 0.55 25.53
CA LYS A 482 -25.03 -0.15 24.65
C LYS A 482 -25.31 0.59 23.35
N ARG A 483 -25.38 1.93 23.36
CA ARG A 483 -25.75 2.69 22.16
C ARG A 483 -24.61 2.88 21.17
N ILE A 484 -23.36 2.92 21.66
CA ILE A 484 -22.22 3.33 20.82
C ILE A 484 -21.21 2.19 20.62
N SER A 485 -21.30 1.08 21.34
CA SER A 485 -20.27 0.01 21.28
C SER A 485 -20.07 -0.62 19.90
N SER A 486 -21.08 -0.59 19.02
CA SER A 486 -20.91 -1.03 17.62
C SER A 486 -19.89 -0.19 16.86
N SER A 487 -19.68 1.08 17.23
CA SER A 487 -18.69 1.96 16.61
C SER A 487 -17.27 1.42 16.74
N LEU A 488 -16.91 0.86 17.91
CA LEU A 488 -15.60 0.23 18.11
C LEU A 488 -15.40 -0.97 17.17
N GLY A 489 -16.45 -1.80 17.01
CA GLY A 489 -16.43 -2.91 16.07
C GLY A 489 -16.23 -2.47 14.63
N ILE A 490 -16.93 -1.41 14.19
CA ILE A 490 -16.78 -0.81 12.85
C ILE A 490 -15.37 -0.23 12.67
N ILE A 491 -14.88 0.50 13.67
CA ILE A 491 -13.54 1.11 13.69
C ILE A 491 -12.47 0.03 13.52
N ILE A 492 -12.57 -1.07 14.28
CA ILE A 492 -11.59 -2.15 14.18
C ILE A 492 -11.73 -2.89 12.86
N LYS A 493 -12.97 -3.22 12.43
CA LYS A 493 -13.26 -3.89 11.15
C LYS A 493 -12.56 -3.22 9.97
N ASN A 494 -12.70 -1.91 9.85
CA ASN A 494 -12.19 -1.14 8.72
C ASN A 494 -10.71 -0.70 8.89
N SER A 495 -10.08 -1.02 10.02
CA SER A 495 -8.66 -0.75 10.28
C SER A 495 -7.78 -1.98 10.00
N GLU A 496 -6.46 -1.79 10.06
CA GLU A 496 -5.49 -2.89 10.01
C GLU A 496 -5.03 -3.37 11.40
N ILE A 497 -5.75 -2.97 12.46
CA ILE A 497 -5.42 -3.37 13.83
C ILE A 497 -5.50 -4.89 13.92
N LYS A 498 -4.45 -5.50 14.47
CA LYS A 498 -4.30 -6.93 14.73
C LYS A 498 -4.35 -7.25 16.22
N LEU A 499 -3.96 -6.30 17.08
CA LEU A 499 -3.93 -6.49 18.52
C LEU A 499 -4.53 -5.30 19.29
N LEU A 500 -5.32 -5.61 20.32
CA LEU A 500 -5.75 -4.66 21.35
C LEU A 500 -4.96 -4.86 22.64
N PHE A 501 -4.34 -3.79 23.12
CA PHE A 501 -3.70 -3.73 24.43
C PHE A 501 -4.66 -3.11 25.44
N LEU A 502 -5.16 -3.90 26.40
CA LEU A 502 -6.16 -3.44 27.38
C LEU A 502 -5.48 -2.91 28.64
N ASN A 503 -5.67 -1.62 28.91
CA ASN A 503 -5.09 -0.96 30.08
C ASN A 503 -6.11 -0.84 31.23
N GLY A 504 -6.15 -1.84 32.10
CA GLY A 504 -6.91 -1.81 33.34
C GLY A 504 -8.13 -2.74 33.36
N LYS A 505 -8.47 -3.19 34.58
CA LYS A 505 -9.55 -4.16 34.82
C LYS A 505 -10.91 -3.73 34.25
N THR A 506 -11.29 -2.47 34.41
CA THR A 506 -12.58 -1.96 33.93
C THR A 506 -12.70 -2.01 32.41
N VAL A 507 -11.60 -1.75 31.67
CA VAL A 507 -11.58 -1.87 30.21
C VAL A 507 -11.83 -3.32 29.80
N ILE A 508 -11.17 -4.26 30.48
CA ILE A 508 -11.32 -5.71 30.24
C ILE A 508 -12.75 -6.16 30.49
N GLU A 509 -13.33 -5.78 31.64
CA GLU A 509 -14.70 -6.15 32.01
C GLU A 509 -15.72 -5.61 31.01
N HIS A 510 -15.59 -4.36 30.59
CA HIS A 510 -16.50 -3.78 29.61
C HIS A 510 -16.33 -4.37 28.22
N LEU A 511 -15.10 -4.64 27.75
CA LEU A 511 -14.90 -5.30 26.46
C LEU A 511 -15.54 -6.70 26.47
N LYS A 512 -15.42 -7.46 27.56
CA LYS A 512 -16.09 -8.77 27.72
C LYS A 512 -17.61 -8.68 27.60
N LEU A 513 -18.23 -7.58 28.07
CA LEU A 513 -19.69 -7.41 27.98
C LEU A 513 -20.17 -7.14 26.56
N ILE A 514 -19.31 -6.59 25.70
CA ILE A 514 -19.67 -6.14 24.35
C ILE A 514 -19.03 -6.98 23.24
N SER A 515 -18.37 -8.09 23.54
CA SER A 515 -17.69 -8.89 22.51
C SER A 515 -17.80 -10.39 22.78
N ASP A 516 -17.37 -11.20 21.81
CA ASP A 516 -17.25 -12.65 21.94
C ASP A 516 -15.95 -13.11 22.62
N ILE A 517 -15.20 -12.17 23.20
CA ILE A 517 -13.87 -12.45 23.71
C ILE A 517 -13.90 -13.46 24.88
N SER A 518 -13.09 -14.51 24.74
CA SER A 518 -12.71 -15.38 25.86
C SER A 518 -11.26 -15.10 26.23
N LEU A 519 -11.04 -14.66 27.48
CA LEU A 519 -9.72 -14.29 27.99
C LEU A 519 -9.20 -15.34 28.97
N ASN A 520 -8.01 -15.85 28.70
CA ASN A 520 -7.21 -16.58 29.67
C ASN A 520 -6.64 -15.59 30.69
N GLU A 521 -7.09 -15.69 31.93
CA GLU A 521 -6.64 -14.86 33.05
C GLU A 521 -5.57 -15.61 33.84
N LYS A 522 -4.40 -14.99 34.00
CA LYS A 522 -3.26 -15.58 34.71
C LYS A 522 -2.69 -14.58 35.70
N GLU A 523 -2.56 -14.99 36.97
CA GLU A 523 -1.81 -14.20 37.96
C GLU A 523 -0.34 -14.15 37.55
N GLU A 524 0.21 -12.95 37.45
CA GLU A 524 1.60 -12.70 37.10
C GLU A 524 2.27 -12.00 38.27
N ILE A 525 3.05 -12.77 39.04
CA ILE A 525 3.66 -12.32 40.30
C ILE A 525 4.51 -11.07 40.08
N SER A 526 5.16 -10.95 38.91
CA SER A 526 6.00 -9.81 38.56
C SER A 526 5.21 -8.50 38.33
N PHE A 527 3.88 -8.57 38.28
CA PHE A 527 2.98 -7.42 38.18
C PHE A 527 2.46 -6.96 39.55
N ASN A 528 2.62 -7.76 40.62
CA ASN A 528 2.08 -7.44 41.95
C ASN A 528 2.59 -6.10 42.48
N LEU A 529 1.68 -5.27 43.00
CA LEU A 529 2.02 -3.98 43.61
C LEU A 529 2.17 -4.15 45.13
N GLN A 530 3.36 -3.85 45.63
CA GLN A 530 3.65 -3.79 47.06
C GLN A 530 3.05 -2.51 47.67
N ARG A 531 2.21 -2.66 48.69
CA ARG A 531 1.70 -1.54 49.50
C ARG A 531 2.35 -1.58 50.88
N LYS A 532 2.44 -0.42 51.54
CA LYS A 532 2.89 -0.32 52.94
C LYS A 532 1.95 -1.03 53.93
N SER A 533 0.71 -1.33 53.51
CA SER A 533 -0.23 -2.18 54.24
C SER A 533 -0.12 -3.64 53.80
N LEU A 534 -0.40 -4.59 54.71
CA LEU A 534 -0.20 -6.04 54.59
C LEU A 534 -0.84 -6.73 53.36
N ASN A 535 -1.71 -6.05 52.59
CA ASN A 535 -2.37 -6.61 51.42
C ASN A 535 -1.74 -6.11 50.10
N HIS A 536 -1.01 -6.99 49.45
CA HIS A 536 -0.49 -6.79 48.09
C HIS A 536 -1.64 -6.76 47.08
N ILE A 537 -1.57 -5.88 46.08
CA ILE A 537 -2.51 -5.93 44.95
C ILE A 537 -1.95 -6.90 43.93
N LYS A 538 -2.69 -7.99 43.68
CA LYS A 538 -2.36 -8.98 42.66
C LYS A 538 -2.41 -8.38 41.25
N GLY A 539 -1.42 -8.72 40.45
CA GLY A 539 -1.35 -8.38 39.03
C GLY A 539 -1.76 -9.57 38.18
N TYR A 540 -2.53 -9.29 37.12
CA TYR A 540 -3.05 -10.29 36.20
C TYR A 540 -2.76 -9.90 34.77
N GLU A 541 -2.38 -10.90 33.99
CA GLU A 541 -2.27 -10.88 32.54
C GLU A 541 -3.51 -11.54 31.94
N TYR A 542 -4.01 -10.96 30.85
CA TYR A 542 -5.17 -11.45 30.10
C TYR A 542 -4.77 -11.63 28.64
N THR A 543 -4.94 -12.83 28.09
CA THR A 543 -4.64 -13.10 26.68
C THR A 543 -5.83 -13.78 26.02
N GLY A 544 -6.10 -13.46 24.76
CA GLY A 544 -7.15 -14.11 24.00
C GLY A 544 -7.32 -13.52 22.61
N GLN A 545 -8.42 -13.89 21.97
CA GLN A 545 -8.81 -13.38 20.66
C GLN A 545 -10.30 -13.05 20.66
N LEU A 546 -10.67 -12.08 19.83
CA LEU A 546 -12.07 -11.76 19.55
C LEU A 546 -12.28 -11.68 18.04
N ARG A 547 -13.52 -11.85 17.60
CA ARG A 547 -13.93 -11.68 16.20
C ARG A 547 -15.14 -10.77 16.05
N THR A 548 -15.95 -10.64 17.10
CA THR A 548 -17.15 -9.81 17.09
C THR A 548 -17.16 -8.82 18.24
N ILE A 549 -17.57 -7.59 17.96
CA ILE A 549 -17.83 -6.55 18.96
C ILE A 549 -19.22 -5.98 18.67
N SER A 550 -20.13 -6.07 19.64
CA SER A 550 -21.50 -5.59 19.58
C SER A 550 -22.25 -6.02 18.33
N GLY A 551 -22.09 -7.30 17.96
CA GLY A 551 -22.70 -7.89 16.77
C GLY A 551 -22.01 -7.56 15.44
N VAL A 552 -20.97 -6.71 15.45
CA VAL A 552 -20.17 -6.43 14.25
C VAL A 552 -19.13 -7.54 14.06
N ASP A 553 -19.26 -8.33 13.00
CA ASP A 553 -18.20 -9.25 12.55
C ASP A 553 -17.07 -8.45 11.91
N ILE A 554 -15.90 -8.52 12.54
CA ILE A 554 -14.65 -7.86 12.14
C ILE A 554 -14.05 -8.55 10.90
N GLY A 555 -14.45 -9.80 10.63
CA GLY A 555 -13.98 -10.59 9.48
C GLY A 555 -12.59 -11.20 9.66
N ARG A 556 -11.95 -10.95 10.80
CA ARG A 556 -10.64 -11.52 11.20
C ARG A 556 -10.54 -11.59 12.72
N ASN A 557 -9.63 -12.44 13.20
CA ASN A 557 -9.33 -12.50 14.63
C ASN A 557 -8.48 -11.30 15.03
N ILE A 558 -8.83 -10.69 16.16
CA ILE A 558 -8.10 -9.62 16.81
C ILE A 558 -7.51 -10.20 18.09
N TYR A 559 -6.19 -10.19 18.20
CA TYR A 559 -5.49 -10.62 19.39
C TYR A 559 -5.68 -9.61 20.51
N VAL A 560 -5.70 -10.09 21.74
CA VAL A 560 -5.87 -9.24 22.92
C VAL A 560 -4.79 -9.57 23.93
N TYR A 561 -4.16 -8.51 24.45
CA TYR A 561 -3.26 -8.57 25.59
C TYR A 561 -3.73 -7.53 26.61
N GLY A 562 -4.05 -7.94 27.83
CA GLY A 562 -4.60 -7.07 28.85
C GLY A 562 -3.87 -7.19 30.17
N ILE A 563 -3.94 -6.10 30.95
CA ILE A 563 -3.47 -6.06 32.33
C ILE A 563 -4.57 -5.48 33.23
N ASN A 564 -4.69 -5.99 34.45
CA ASN A 564 -5.67 -5.45 35.41
C ASN A 564 -5.29 -4.06 35.94
N HIS A 565 -4.00 -3.73 35.96
CA HIS A 565 -3.52 -2.44 36.43
C HIS A 565 -3.74 -1.34 35.40
N ASN A 566 -4.17 -0.16 35.87
CA ASN A 566 -4.20 1.04 35.04
C ASN A 566 -2.87 1.80 35.15
N ILE A 567 -2.11 1.78 34.06
CA ILE A 567 -0.76 2.34 33.92
C ILE A 567 -0.73 3.86 34.06
N GLN A 568 -1.88 4.49 33.82
CA GLN A 568 -2.07 5.94 33.85
C GLN A 568 -2.59 6.41 35.22
N SER A 569 -2.75 5.50 36.19
CA SER A 569 -3.26 5.87 37.51
C SER A 569 -2.25 6.70 38.32
N SER A 570 -2.78 7.67 39.06
CA SER A 570 -2.01 8.53 39.98
C SER A 570 -1.46 7.79 41.20
N TYR A 571 -1.90 6.54 41.44
CA TYR A 571 -1.50 5.74 42.60
C TYR A 571 -0.15 5.03 42.43
N GLY A 572 0.49 5.17 41.26
CA GLY A 572 1.88 4.78 41.02
C GLY A 572 2.06 3.29 40.79
N ILE A 573 2.45 2.93 39.57
CA ILE A 573 3.01 1.61 39.25
C ILE A 573 4.52 1.78 39.15
N SER A 574 5.27 0.91 39.83
CA SER A 574 6.73 0.96 39.84
C SER A 574 7.30 0.77 38.44
N ASN A 575 8.46 1.35 38.15
CA ASN A 575 9.15 1.16 36.88
C ASN A 575 9.45 -0.33 36.62
N LEU A 576 9.77 -1.09 37.67
CA LEU A 576 9.99 -2.53 37.59
C LEU A 576 8.75 -3.27 37.06
N VAL A 577 7.55 -2.96 37.58
CA VAL A 577 6.31 -3.58 37.11
C VAL A 577 6.03 -3.19 35.65
N LYS A 578 6.24 -1.92 35.27
CA LYS A 578 6.10 -1.48 33.87
C LYS A 578 7.05 -2.20 32.92
N GLU A 579 8.30 -2.40 33.33
CA GLU A 579 9.29 -3.16 32.56
C GLU A 579 8.90 -4.63 32.41
N ASN A 580 8.38 -5.25 33.46
CA ASN A 580 7.90 -6.63 33.42
C ASN A 580 6.69 -6.77 32.48
N ILE A 581 5.73 -5.84 32.55
CA ILE A 581 4.59 -5.80 31.63
C ILE A 581 5.08 -5.66 30.19
N ARG A 582 6.02 -4.75 29.91
CA ARG A 582 6.62 -4.60 28.58
C ARG A 582 7.27 -5.90 28.10
N LYS A 583 8.07 -6.56 28.93
CA LYS A 583 8.71 -7.85 28.58
C LYS A 583 7.68 -8.93 28.26
N ARG A 584 6.63 -9.04 29.07
CA ARG A 584 5.54 -10.01 28.86
C ARG A 584 4.75 -9.72 27.58
N PHE A 585 4.43 -8.45 27.34
CA PHE A 585 3.79 -8.02 26.09
C PHE A 585 4.66 -8.34 24.87
N ASN A 586 5.96 -8.06 24.92
CA ASN A 586 6.90 -8.41 23.86
C ASN A 586 6.90 -9.91 23.56
N LEU A 587 6.95 -10.75 24.60
CA LEU A 587 6.92 -12.21 24.45
C LEU A 587 5.61 -12.68 23.81
N TYR A 588 4.48 -12.14 24.28
CA TYR A 588 3.17 -12.45 23.70
C TYR A 588 3.10 -12.05 22.22
N TRP A 589 3.51 -10.81 21.89
CA TRP A 589 3.55 -10.32 20.51
C TRP A 589 4.44 -11.19 19.60
N SER A 590 5.62 -11.58 20.07
CA SER A 590 6.49 -12.50 19.34
C SER A 590 5.84 -13.86 19.11
N SER A 591 5.10 -14.40 20.08
CA SER A 591 4.46 -15.71 19.94
C SER A 591 3.38 -15.75 18.86
N ILE A 592 2.62 -14.67 18.68
CA ILE A 592 1.51 -14.61 17.71
C ILE A 592 1.92 -14.12 16.32
N ASN A 593 3.13 -13.58 16.15
CA ASN A 593 3.63 -13.10 14.85
C ASN A 593 4.32 -14.19 14.02
N HIS A 594 4.53 -15.37 14.61
CA HIS A 594 5.07 -16.56 13.92
C HIS A 594 3.96 -17.53 13.46
N GLU A 595 2.70 -17.20 13.75
CA GLU A 595 1.48 -17.81 13.22
C GLU A 595 0.87 -16.92 12.14
#